data_AF-A0A7C1D1A2-F1
#
_entry.id   AF-A0A7C1D1A2-F1
#
_cell.length_a   1.000
_cell.length_b   1.000
_cell.length_c   1.000
_cell.angle_alpha   90.00
_cell.angle_beta   90.00
_cell.angle_gamma   90.00
#
_symmetry.space_group_name_H-M   'P 1'
#
loop_
_entity.id
_entity.type
_entity.pdbx_description
1 polymer ?
#
loop_
_entity_poly.entity_id
_entity_poly.type
_entity_poly.pdbx_seq_one_letter_code
_entity_poly.pdbx_strand_id
1 'polypeptide(L)'
;MLEISPDNPIANEHIAKAEADLERRLLSLINRADDLARGGNYYAAIRILDSARRLNPDDNKIRLIDQKVAQYDKRLNFDELYQQGYRYYRVKDYQNAMDSFEKALSYEPNNEKVKKAFFDAKARGNAKKEPLEGDAKDKFMEGISLYREGKYGAALKVWEELQQRLPYNKYVLDSIDMAREKLEALNRSSNQP
;
A
#
# COMPACT_ATOMS: atom_id res chain seq x y z
N MET A 1 45.73 -15.69 37.09
CA MET A 1 45.56 -14.67 36.04
C MET A 1 46.30 -15.17 34.82
N LEU A 2 45.57 -15.72 33.83
CA LEU A 2 46.14 -16.02 32.52
C LEU A 2 45.97 -14.76 31.68
N GLU A 3 47.03 -13.95 31.62
CA GLU A 3 47.14 -12.90 30.62
C GLU A 3 47.20 -13.57 29.25
N ILE A 4 46.13 -13.44 28.47
CA ILE A 4 46.12 -13.85 27.08
C ILE A 4 47.05 -12.86 26.37
N SER A 5 48.26 -13.30 26.03
CA SER A 5 49.20 -12.50 25.25
C SER A 5 48.51 -12.06 23.95
N PRO A 6 48.55 -10.76 23.58
CA PRO A 6 47.90 -10.21 22.38
C PRO A 6 48.33 -10.80 21.03
N ASP A 7 49.27 -11.75 21.03
CA ASP A 7 49.99 -12.24 19.85
C ASP A 7 50.01 -13.77 19.79
N ASN A 8 48.90 -14.42 20.17
CA ASN A 8 48.72 -15.86 20.00
C ASN A 8 48.06 -16.16 18.64
N PRO A 9 48.79 -16.73 17.65
CA PRO A 9 48.26 -16.98 16.31
C PRO A 9 47.00 -17.85 16.29
N ILE A 10 46.90 -18.82 17.21
CA ILE A 10 45.76 -19.74 17.32
C ILE A 10 44.52 -18.99 17.82
N ALA A 11 44.68 -18.09 18.81
CA ALA A 11 43.58 -17.27 19.30
C ALA A 11 43.06 -16.31 18.21
N ASN A 12 43.96 -15.70 17.43
CA ASN A 12 43.61 -14.83 16.31
C ASN A 12 42.87 -15.59 15.20
N GLU A 13 43.27 -16.82 14.88
CA GLU A 13 42.57 -17.67 13.92
C GLU A 13 41.15 -18.03 14.38
N HIS A 14 40.98 -18.38 15.65
CA HIS A 14 39.66 -18.67 16.22
C HIS A 14 38.73 -17.46 16.21
N ILE A 15 39.25 -16.27 16.53
CA ILE A 15 38.51 -15.01 16.47
C ILE A 15 38.08 -14.72 15.03
N ALA A 16 39.01 -14.76 14.08
CA ALA A 16 38.72 -14.51 12.66
C ALA A 16 37.66 -15.46 12.10
N LYS A 17 37.70 -16.74 12.48
CA LYS A 17 36.68 -17.73 12.09
C LYS A 17 35.31 -17.41 12.70
N ALA A 18 35.27 -17.05 13.98
CA ALA A 18 34.02 -16.68 14.66
C ALA A 18 33.40 -15.40 14.04
N GLU A 19 34.22 -14.42 13.71
CA GLU A 19 33.81 -13.19 13.01
C GLU A 19 33.27 -13.51 11.61
N ALA A 20 33.95 -14.37 10.85
CA ALA A 20 33.48 -14.81 9.53
C ALA A 20 32.15 -15.59 9.61
N ASP A 21 31.97 -16.45 10.62
CA ASP A 21 30.72 -17.18 10.85
C ASP A 21 29.57 -16.23 11.23
N LEU A 22 29.85 -15.25 12.09
CA LEU A 22 28.93 -14.20 12.47
C LEU A 22 28.48 -13.38 11.26
N GLU A 23 29.45 -12.92 10.45
CA GLU A 23 29.20 -12.12 9.25
C GLU A 23 28.35 -12.91 8.23
N ARG A 24 28.68 -14.18 7.99
CA ARG A 24 27.88 -15.06 7.11
C ARG A 24 26.45 -15.20 7.59
N ARG A 25 26.26 -15.43 8.90
CA ARG A 25 24.93 -15.54 9.50
C ARG A 25 24.16 -14.24 9.39
N LEU A 26 24.81 -13.11 9.61
CA LEU A 26 24.22 -11.78 9.54
C LEU A 26 23.71 -11.48 8.12
N LEU A 27 24.56 -11.70 7.12
CA LEU A 27 24.19 -11.54 5.71
C LEU A 27 23.02 -12.43 5.31
N SER A 28 23.01 -13.69 5.77
CA SER A 28 21.89 -14.61 5.51
C SER A 28 20.57 -14.09 6.10
N LEU A 29 20.58 -13.54 7.32
CA LEU A 29 19.39 -12.97 7.95
C LEU A 29 18.92 -11.71 7.20
N ILE A 30 19.83 -10.82 6.82
CA ILE A 30 19.49 -9.60 6.06
C ILE A 30 18.87 -9.97 4.71
N ASN A 31 19.48 -10.91 3.97
CA ASN A 31 18.95 -11.36 2.68
C ASN A 31 17.55 -11.98 2.82
N ARG A 32 17.34 -12.80 3.85
CA ARG A 32 16.02 -13.37 4.13
C ARG A 32 14.99 -12.29 4.48
N ALA A 33 15.37 -11.26 5.23
CA ALA A 33 14.49 -10.14 5.51
C ALA A 33 14.13 -9.39 4.22
N ASP A 34 15.10 -9.17 3.34
CA ASP A 34 14.88 -8.54 2.04
C ASP A 34 13.93 -9.36 1.15
N ASP A 35 14.06 -10.70 1.14
CA ASP A 35 13.15 -11.60 0.44
C ASP A 35 11.71 -11.51 0.98
N LEU A 36 11.56 -11.50 2.30
CA LEU A 36 10.27 -11.34 2.96
C LEU A 36 9.63 -9.98 2.62
N ALA A 37 10.42 -8.91 2.65
CA ALA A 37 9.97 -7.56 2.32
C ALA A 37 9.59 -7.44 0.84
N ARG A 38 10.33 -8.07 -0.08
CA ARG A 38 9.96 -8.15 -1.51
C ARG A 38 8.62 -8.86 -1.72
N GLY A 39 8.29 -9.81 -0.85
CA GLY A 39 6.97 -10.46 -0.79
C GLY A 39 5.89 -9.66 -0.06
N GLY A 40 6.17 -8.44 0.39
CA GLY A 40 5.25 -7.61 1.20
C GLY A 40 5.11 -8.03 2.65
N ASN A 41 5.87 -9.03 3.11
CA ASN A 41 5.83 -9.51 4.50
C ASN A 41 6.78 -8.71 5.40
N TYR A 42 6.50 -7.41 5.52
CA TYR A 42 7.34 -6.45 6.25
C TYR A 42 7.44 -6.78 7.74
N TYR A 43 6.36 -7.24 8.37
CA TYR A 43 6.38 -7.65 9.78
C TYR A 43 7.37 -8.80 10.02
N ALA A 44 7.34 -9.84 9.19
CA ALA A 44 8.32 -10.93 9.31
C ALA A 44 9.74 -10.47 8.99
N ALA A 45 9.92 -9.59 8.00
CA ALA A 45 11.21 -9.02 7.65
C ALA A 45 11.84 -8.26 8.84
N ILE A 46 11.07 -7.39 9.50
CA ILE A 46 11.51 -6.63 10.69
C ILE A 46 11.93 -7.58 11.81
N ARG A 47 11.15 -8.63 12.08
CA ARG A 47 11.52 -9.63 13.12
C ARG A 47 12.83 -10.36 12.83
N ILE A 48 13.15 -10.61 11.56
CA ILE A 48 14.42 -11.20 11.15
C ILE A 48 15.57 -10.19 11.35
N LEU A 49 15.36 -8.93 11.00
CA LEU A 49 16.32 -7.85 11.22
C LEU A 49 16.60 -7.59 12.70
N ASP A 50 15.59 -7.65 13.57
CA ASP A 50 15.78 -7.59 15.03
C ASP A 50 16.62 -8.76 15.55
N SER A 51 16.47 -9.94 14.94
CA SER A 51 17.28 -11.11 15.25
C SER A 51 18.72 -10.93 14.79
N ALA A 52 18.94 -10.31 13.63
CA ALA A 52 20.26 -9.92 13.14
C ALA A 52 20.93 -8.89 14.07
N ARG A 53 20.18 -7.90 14.55
CA ARG A 53 20.69 -6.88 15.48
C ARG A 53 21.15 -7.47 16.82
N ARG A 54 20.43 -8.47 17.34
CA ARG A 54 20.79 -9.20 18.58
C ARG A 54 22.08 -10.00 18.49
N LEU A 55 22.64 -10.19 17.29
CA LEU A 55 23.96 -10.79 17.13
C LEU A 55 25.10 -9.80 17.45
N ASN A 56 24.76 -8.56 17.82
CA ASN A 56 25.69 -7.47 18.14
C ASN A 56 26.77 -7.29 17.07
N PRO A 57 26.37 -7.02 15.81
CA PRO A 57 27.34 -6.78 14.75
C PRO A 57 27.99 -5.39 14.92
N ASP A 58 28.96 -5.07 14.08
CA ASP A 58 29.58 -3.75 14.10
C ASP A 58 28.58 -2.60 13.81
N ASP A 59 28.98 -1.38 14.13
CA ASP A 59 28.14 -0.19 13.99
C ASP A 59 27.66 0.06 12.54
N ASN A 60 28.46 -0.32 11.54
CA ASN A 60 28.06 -0.16 10.14
C ASN A 60 26.88 -1.06 9.80
N LYS A 61 26.91 -2.31 10.28
CA LYS A 61 25.82 -3.26 10.11
C LYS A 61 24.59 -2.89 10.93
N ILE A 62 24.76 -2.42 12.16
CA ILE A 62 23.64 -1.93 12.98
C ILE A 62 22.90 -0.81 12.23
N ARG A 63 23.64 0.19 11.73
CA ARG A 63 23.07 1.29 10.95
C ARG A 63 22.34 0.82 9.70
N LEU A 64 22.88 -0.17 8.97
CA LEU A 64 22.20 -0.78 7.82
C LEU A 64 20.90 -1.47 8.23
N ILE A 65 20.92 -2.21 9.33
CA ILE A 65 19.75 -2.91 9.87
C ILE A 65 18.67 -1.90 10.27
N ASP A 66 19.03 -0.86 11.02
CA ASP A 66 18.09 0.17 11.47
C ASP A 66 17.48 0.94 10.28
N GLN A 67 18.25 1.23 9.24
CA GLN A 67 17.74 1.82 8.00
C GLN A 67 16.71 0.91 7.32
N LYS A 68 16.98 -0.39 7.22
CA LYS A 68 16.05 -1.36 6.63
C LYS A 68 14.79 -1.53 7.49
N VAL A 69 14.92 -1.59 8.82
CA VAL A 69 13.78 -1.64 9.74
C VAL A 69 12.90 -0.42 9.56
N ALA A 70 13.46 0.79 9.55
CA ALA A 70 12.71 2.02 9.34
C ALA A 70 12.00 2.05 7.97
N GLN A 71 12.66 1.55 6.92
CA GLN A 71 12.07 1.44 5.58
C GLN A 71 10.88 0.47 5.57
N TYR A 72 11.03 -0.71 6.18
CA TYR A 72 9.97 -1.73 6.21
C TYR A 72 8.82 -1.35 7.13
N ASP A 73 9.11 -0.69 8.24
CA ASP A 73 8.09 -0.17 9.15
C ASP A 73 7.24 0.90 8.46
N LYS A 74 7.87 1.82 7.72
CA LYS A 74 7.16 2.79 6.88
C LYS A 74 6.22 2.11 5.88
N ARG A 75 6.67 1.04 5.23
CA ARG A 75 5.86 0.28 4.24
C ARG A 75 4.72 -0.48 4.92
N LEU A 76 4.98 -1.10 6.06
CA LEU A 76 3.99 -1.81 6.86
C LEU A 76 2.86 -0.87 7.31
N ASN A 77 3.22 0.27 7.89
CA ASN A 77 2.27 1.29 8.35
C ASN A 77 1.45 1.86 7.18
N PHE A 78 2.10 2.14 6.05
CA PHE A 78 1.42 2.54 4.82
C PHE A 78 0.37 1.51 4.38
N ASP A 79 0.77 0.24 4.26
CA ASP A 79 -0.12 -0.83 3.79
C ASP A 79 -1.30 -1.05 4.75
N GLU A 80 -1.06 -1.02 6.06
CA GLU A 80 -2.11 -1.17 7.06
C GLU A 80 -3.16 -0.06 6.94
N LEU A 81 -2.71 1.20 6.87
CA LEU A 81 -3.59 2.36 6.73
C LEU A 81 -4.33 2.37 5.40
N TYR A 82 -3.66 1.99 4.32
CA TYR A 82 -4.29 1.89 3.00
C TYR A 82 -5.39 0.82 2.97
N GLN A 83 -5.12 -0.36 3.55
CA GLN A 83 -6.13 -1.41 3.68
C GLN A 83 -7.25 -1.03 4.64
N GLN A 84 -6.93 -0.32 5.73
CA GLN A 84 -7.92 0.19 6.67
C GLN A 84 -8.87 1.18 6.01
N GLY A 85 -8.34 2.11 5.20
CA GLY A 85 -9.14 3.05 4.43
C GLY A 85 -10.16 2.33 3.52
N TYR A 86 -9.75 1.26 2.83
CA TYR A 86 -10.69 0.46 2.05
C TYR A 86 -11.70 -0.33 2.90
N ARG A 87 -11.32 -0.81 4.09
CA ARG A 87 -12.29 -1.46 5.00
C ARG A 87 -13.42 -0.49 5.35
N TYR A 88 -13.08 0.75 5.75
CA TYR A 88 -14.06 1.79 6.05
C TYR A 88 -14.87 2.20 4.82
N TYR A 89 -14.19 2.37 3.68
CA TYR A 89 -14.83 2.72 2.41
C TYR A 89 -15.91 1.70 2.01
N ARG A 90 -15.64 0.40 2.14
CA ARG A 90 -16.60 -0.67 1.82
C ARG A 90 -17.85 -0.66 2.69
N VAL A 91 -17.71 -0.26 3.96
CA VAL A 91 -18.85 -0.10 4.87
C VAL A 91 -19.49 1.28 4.78
N LYS A 92 -19.12 2.09 3.77
CA LYS A 92 -19.59 3.46 3.50
C LYS A 92 -19.29 4.46 4.62
N ASP A 93 -18.34 4.13 5.49
CA ASP A 93 -17.80 5.04 6.49
C ASP A 93 -16.72 5.91 5.85
N TYR A 94 -17.17 6.90 5.07
CA TYR A 94 -16.27 7.69 4.24
C TYR A 94 -15.35 8.60 5.04
N GLN A 95 -15.76 9.05 6.24
CA GLN A 95 -14.92 9.90 7.07
C GLN A 95 -13.71 9.12 7.59
N ASN A 96 -13.93 7.94 8.20
CA ASN A 96 -12.82 7.11 8.66
C ASN A 96 -11.96 6.57 7.50
N ALA A 97 -12.56 6.38 6.32
CA ALA A 97 -11.80 6.05 5.11
C ALA A 97 -10.85 7.18 4.71
N MET A 98 -11.34 8.43 4.68
CA MET A 98 -10.52 9.61 4.39
C MET A 98 -9.37 9.76 5.37
N ASP A 99 -9.64 9.67 6.68
CA ASP A 99 -8.62 9.80 7.72
C ASP A 99 -7.52 8.74 7.57
N SER A 100 -7.89 7.50 7.22
CA SER A 100 -6.94 6.42 6.98
C SER A 100 -6.09 6.65 5.72
N PHE A 101 -6.72 7.08 4.62
CA PHE A 101 -6.00 7.40 3.38
C PHE A 101 -5.09 8.62 3.53
N GLU A 102 -5.48 9.64 4.29
CA GLU A 102 -4.65 10.81 4.59
C GLU A 102 -3.40 10.41 5.37
N LYS A 103 -3.54 9.56 6.40
CA LYS A 103 -2.39 9.00 7.11
C LYS A 103 -1.50 8.16 6.18
N ALA A 104 -2.08 7.35 5.28
CA ALA A 104 -1.28 6.62 4.28
C ALA A 104 -0.49 7.58 3.36
N LEU A 105 -1.11 8.69 2.92
CA LEU A 105 -0.43 9.74 2.14
C LEU A 105 0.70 10.42 2.90
N SER A 106 0.68 10.47 4.24
CA SER A 106 1.81 10.99 5.02
C SER A 106 3.09 10.15 4.85
N TYR A 107 2.94 8.84 4.59
CA TYR A 107 4.07 7.96 4.26
C TYR A 107 4.43 8.01 2.77
N GLU A 108 3.43 8.04 1.88
CA GLU A 108 3.63 8.14 0.43
C GLU A 108 2.85 9.29 -0.21
N PRO A 109 3.36 10.54 -0.14
CA PRO A 109 2.62 11.72 -0.60
C PRO A 109 2.29 11.73 -2.08
N ASN A 110 3.05 11.00 -2.89
CA ASN A 110 2.90 10.91 -4.35
C ASN A 110 2.21 9.62 -4.81
N ASN A 111 1.60 8.85 -3.91
CA ASN A 111 0.89 7.64 -4.30
C ASN A 111 -0.46 7.97 -4.95
N GLU A 112 -0.49 7.94 -6.28
CA GLU A 112 -1.70 8.27 -7.07
C GLU A 112 -2.90 7.36 -6.78
N LYS A 113 -2.67 6.08 -6.40
CA LYS A 113 -3.76 5.17 -6.02
C LYS A 113 -4.44 5.62 -4.74
N VAL A 114 -3.66 6.05 -3.74
CA VAL A 114 -4.19 6.54 -2.47
C VAL A 114 -4.84 7.91 -2.65
N LYS A 115 -4.27 8.80 -3.47
CA LYS A 115 -4.90 10.08 -3.83
C LYS A 115 -6.26 9.86 -4.48
N LYS A 116 -6.37 8.91 -5.44
CA LYS A 116 -7.64 8.55 -6.05
C LYS A 116 -8.63 7.99 -5.02
N ALA A 117 -8.18 7.09 -4.14
CA ALA A 117 -9.03 6.50 -3.10
C ALA A 117 -9.56 7.55 -2.10
N PHE A 118 -8.70 8.49 -1.68
CA PHE A 118 -9.07 9.62 -0.83
C PHE A 118 -10.10 10.53 -1.53
N PHE A 119 -9.85 10.88 -2.79
CA PHE A 119 -10.80 11.66 -3.59
C PHE A 119 -12.16 10.96 -3.70
N ASP A 120 -12.16 9.66 -3.98
CA ASP A 120 -13.38 8.86 -4.10
C ASP A 120 -14.16 8.77 -2.78
N ALA A 121 -13.45 8.65 -1.64
CA ALA A 121 -14.06 8.66 -0.31
C ALA A 121 -14.67 10.03 0.00
N LYS A 122 -13.90 11.10 -0.23
CA LYS A 122 -14.35 12.48 -0.03
C LYS A 122 -15.56 12.83 -0.89
N ALA A 123 -15.57 12.40 -2.14
CA ALA A 123 -16.67 12.59 -3.06
C ALA A 123 -17.97 11.99 -2.51
N ARG A 124 -17.92 10.74 -2.04
CA ARG A 124 -19.08 10.02 -1.51
C ARG A 124 -19.52 10.52 -0.13
N GLY A 125 -18.59 10.89 0.73
CA GLY A 125 -18.88 11.49 2.04
C GLY A 125 -19.60 12.84 1.93
N ASN A 126 -19.37 13.58 0.84
CA ASN A 126 -19.97 14.89 0.59
C ASN A 126 -21.06 14.87 -0.51
N ALA A 127 -21.54 13.70 -0.90
CA ALA A 127 -22.44 13.56 -2.04
C ALA A 127 -23.77 14.32 -1.84
N LYS A 128 -24.18 15.09 -2.85
CA LYS A 128 -25.40 15.90 -2.87
C LYS A 128 -26.25 15.58 -4.10
N LYS A 129 -27.57 15.61 -3.92
CA LYS A 129 -28.52 15.49 -5.02
C LYS A 129 -28.69 16.86 -5.68
N GLU A 130 -27.85 17.13 -6.66
CA GLU A 130 -27.91 18.35 -7.46
C GLU A 130 -28.41 18.00 -8.87
N PRO A 131 -29.29 18.82 -9.47
CA PRO A 131 -29.76 18.58 -10.82
C PRO A 131 -28.60 18.66 -11.81
N LEU A 132 -28.66 17.82 -12.85
CA LEU A 132 -27.75 17.90 -13.98
C LEU A 132 -28.37 18.80 -15.03
N GLU A 133 -27.60 19.77 -15.51
CA GLU A 133 -28.05 20.80 -16.46
C GLU A 133 -27.08 20.93 -17.65
N GLY A 134 -27.61 21.38 -18.79
CA GLY A 134 -26.86 21.59 -20.03
C GLY A 134 -26.02 20.38 -20.45
N ASP A 135 -24.79 20.64 -20.87
CA ASP A 135 -23.80 19.63 -21.31
C ASP A 135 -23.58 18.52 -20.27
N ALA A 136 -23.70 18.80 -18.97
CA ALA A 136 -23.52 17.77 -17.95
C ALA A 136 -24.66 16.75 -17.98
N LYS A 137 -25.89 17.19 -18.26
CA LYS A 137 -27.04 16.31 -18.44
C LYS A 137 -26.90 15.46 -19.70
N ASP A 138 -26.48 16.06 -20.81
CA ASP A 138 -26.32 15.36 -22.08
C ASP A 138 -25.26 14.26 -21.98
N LYS A 139 -24.09 14.57 -21.41
CA LYS A 139 -23.03 13.60 -21.12
C LYS A 139 -23.48 12.51 -20.15
N PHE A 140 -24.27 12.87 -19.13
CA PHE A 140 -24.79 11.88 -18.20
C PHE A 140 -25.71 10.89 -18.91
N MET A 141 -26.58 11.38 -19.79
CA MET A 141 -27.47 10.56 -20.62
C MET A 141 -26.70 9.68 -21.62
N GLU A 142 -25.60 10.17 -22.19
CA GLU A 142 -24.68 9.36 -23.01
C GLU A 142 -24.15 8.16 -22.21
N GLY A 143 -23.65 8.39 -20.99
CA GLY A 143 -23.21 7.33 -20.09
C GLY A 143 -24.31 6.31 -19.79
N ILE A 144 -25.55 6.77 -19.61
CA ILE A 144 -26.71 5.89 -19.41
C ILE A 144 -27.00 5.03 -20.66
N SER A 145 -26.88 5.59 -21.87
CA SER A 145 -27.03 4.81 -23.12
C SER A 145 -25.97 3.73 -23.23
N LEU A 146 -24.69 4.09 -23.03
CA LEU A 146 -23.57 3.16 -23.05
C LEU A 146 -23.75 2.03 -22.03
N TYR A 147 -24.22 2.36 -20.82
CA TYR A 147 -24.48 1.38 -19.78
C TYR A 147 -25.59 0.40 -20.17
N ARG A 148 -26.68 0.89 -20.77
CA ARG A 148 -27.80 0.06 -21.27
C ARG A 148 -27.39 -0.86 -22.41
N GLU A 149 -26.45 -0.42 -23.24
CA GLU A 149 -25.81 -1.22 -24.29
C GLU A 149 -24.80 -2.25 -23.76
N GLY A 150 -24.58 -2.33 -22.44
CA GLY A 150 -23.60 -3.22 -21.83
C GLY A 150 -22.15 -2.74 -21.92
N LYS A 151 -21.91 -1.53 -22.45
CA LYS A 151 -20.58 -0.92 -22.59
C LYS A 151 -20.15 -0.26 -21.27
N TYR A 152 -20.07 -1.04 -20.20
CA TYR A 152 -19.84 -0.53 -18.84
C TYR A 152 -18.54 0.26 -18.68
N GLY A 153 -17.46 -0.14 -19.35
CA GLY A 153 -16.18 0.60 -19.33
C GLY A 153 -16.27 1.97 -19.98
N ALA A 154 -17.02 2.09 -21.08
CA ALA A 154 -17.24 3.37 -21.75
C ALA A 154 -18.14 4.28 -20.92
N ALA A 155 -19.21 3.74 -20.35
CA ALA A 155 -20.09 4.47 -19.42
C ALA A 155 -19.32 4.98 -18.20
N LEU A 156 -18.47 4.13 -17.60
CA LEU A 156 -17.62 4.51 -16.47
C LEU A 156 -16.72 5.69 -16.81
N LYS A 157 -16.08 5.66 -17.99
CA LYS A 157 -15.20 6.75 -18.42
C LYS A 157 -15.96 8.07 -18.54
N VAL A 158 -17.14 8.07 -19.16
CA VAL A 158 -17.98 9.28 -19.28
C VAL A 158 -18.36 9.84 -17.90
N TRP A 159 -18.73 8.97 -16.96
CA TRP A 159 -19.08 9.43 -15.62
C TRP A 159 -17.88 9.85 -14.77
N GLU A 160 -16.71 9.21 -14.90
CA GLU A 160 -15.47 9.66 -14.24
C GLU A 160 -15.02 11.04 -14.75
N GLU A 161 -15.20 11.33 -16.05
CA GLU A 161 -14.98 12.68 -16.61
C GLU A 161 -15.96 13.71 -16.03
N LEU A 162 -17.24 13.33 -15.86
CA LEU A 162 -18.23 14.19 -15.20
C LEU A 162 -17.91 14.42 -13.73
N GLN A 163 -17.40 13.41 -13.01
CA GLN A 163 -17.01 13.53 -11.60
C GLN A 163 -15.91 14.57 -11.42
N GLN A 164 -14.99 14.75 -12.37
CA GLN A 164 -13.95 15.80 -12.26
C GLN A 164 -14.55 17.21 -12.23
N ARG A 165 -15.70 17.43 -12.86
CA ARG A 165 -16.41 18.72 -12.90
C ARG A 165 -17.45 18.85 -11.80
N LEU A 166 -18.07 17.73 -11.43
CA LEU A 166 -19.17 17.62 -10.48
C LEU A 166 -18.81 16.60 -9.39
N PRO A 167 -17.78 16.86 -8.56
CA PRO A 167 -17.16 15.86 -7.69
C PRO A 167 -18.09 15.31 -6.61
N TYR A 168 -19.16 16.04 -6.29
CA TYR A 168 -20.11 15.67 -5.25
C TYR A 168 -21.50 15.33 -5.78
N ASN A 169 -21.70 15.28 -7.10
CA ASN A 169 -23.03 15.00 -7.63
C ASN A 169 -23.40 13.52 -7.44
N LYS A 170 -24.41 13.27 -6.60
CA LYS A 170 -24.80 11.92 -6.19
C LYS A 170 -25.23 11.04 -7.37
N TYR A 171 -25.87 11.58 -8.40
CA TYR A 171 -26.29 10.80 -9.57
C TYR A 171 -25.10 10.28 -10.36
N VAL A 172 -24.07 11.12 -10.53
CA VAL A 172 -22.81 10.72 -11.18
C VAL A 172 -22.10 9.65 -10.35
N LEU A 173 -21.96 9.86 -9.03
CA LEU A 173 -21.28 8.92 -8.14
C LEU A 173 -21.99 7.56 -8.08
N ASP A 174 -23.31 7.54 -7.92
CA ASP A 174 -24.09 6.30 -7.90
C ASP A 174 -23.97 5.55 -9.26
N SER A 175 -23.86 6.28 -10.38
CA SER A 175 -23.68 5.68 -11.70
C SER A 175 -22.29 5.07 -11.89
N ILE A 176 -21.24 5.74 -11.39
CA ILE A 176 -19.88 5.19 -11.32
C ILE A 176 -19.88 3.89 -10.53
N ASP A 177 -20.53 3.86 -9.35
CA ASP A 177 -20.62 2.67 -8.50
C ASP A 177 -21.29 1.51 -9.24
N MET A 178 -22.44 1.75 -9.89
CA MET A 178 -23.12 0.74 -10.70
C MET A 178 -22.26 0.19 -11.84
N ALA A 179 -21.54 1.05 -12.58
CA ALA A 179 -20.65 0.59 -13.64
C ALA A 179 -19.48 -0.25 -13.11
N ARG A 180 -18.86 0.16 -11.99
CA ARG A 180 -17.77 -0.59 -11.36
C ARG A 180 -18.25 -1.97 -10.89
N GLU A 181 -19.40 -2.04 -10.23
CA GLU A 181 -20.01 -3.31 -9.80
C GLU A 181 -20.26 -4.25 -10.98
N LYS A 182 -20.77 -3.74 -12.11
CA LYS A 182 -20.96 -4.56 -13.31
C LYS A 182 -19.66 -5.07 -13.91
N LEU A 183 -18.64 -4.22 -14.00
CA LEU A 183 -17.32 -4.62 -14.50
C LEU A 183 -16.68 -5.67 -13.59
N GLU A 184 -16.78 -5.52 -12.27
CA GLU A 184 -16.30 -6.53 -11.32
C GLU A 184 -17.02 -7.86 -11.47
N ALA A 185 -18.35 -7.84 -11.60
CA ALA A 185 -19.14 -9.05 -11.80
C ALA A 185 -18.73 -9.81 -13.07
N LEU A 186 -18.53 -9.09 -14.19
CA LEU A 186 -18.08 -9.67 -15.46
C LEU A 186 -16.65 -10.24 -15.37
N ASN A 187 -15.75 -9.55 -14.69
CA ASN A 187 -14.39 -10.05 -14.47
C ASN A 187 -14.38 -11.32 -13.61
N ARG A 188 -15.28 -11.42 -12.62
CA ARG A 188 -15.42 -12.64 -11.81
C ARG A 188 -16.00 -13.80 -12.61
N SER A 189 -17.02 -13.57 -13.44
CA SER A 189 -17.60 -14.63 -14.28
C SER A 189 -16.66 -15.11 -15.39
N SER A 190 -15.79 -14.23 -15.90
CA SER A 190 -14.83 -14.58 -16.95
C SER A 190 -13.62 -15.38 -16.43
N ASN A 191 -13.37 -15.34 -15.11
CA ASN A 191 -12.29 -16.05 -14.43
C ASN A 191 -12.76 -17.34 -13.74
N GLN A 192 -14.02 -17.75 -13.93
CA GLN A 192 -14.49 -19.07 -13.52
C GLN A 192 -14.28 -20.05 -14.69
N PRO A 193 -13.56 -21.17 -14.48
CA PRO A 193 -13.31 -22.18 -15.50
C PRO A 193 -14.58 -22.94 -15.92
#